data_AF-A0A8A1M192-F1
#
_entry.id   AF-A0A8A1M192-F1
#
_cell.length_a   1.000
_cell.length_b   1.000
_cell.length_c   1.000
_cell.angle_alpha   90.00
_cell.angle_beta   90.00
_cell.angle_gamma   90.00
#
_symmetry.space_group_name_H-M   'P 1'
#
loop_
_entity.id
_entity.type
_entity.pdbx_description
1 polymer ?
#
loop_
_entity_poly.entity_id
_entity_poly.type
_entity_poly.pdbx_seq_one_letter_code
_entity_poly.pdbx_strand_id
1 'polypeptide(L)'
;MSLPPRSTTVTRLTNETKVQVSLSLDGGVLPAYEPCEHFPRTNSEESFRIIPPPEAAHSTQFTPSQQITITTGIGFLDHLLHALAKHAGWSLAVRCKGDLIIDDHHTVEDVFLALGTAFTKALGPRVSLVRFARGDAPLDEALSWAVIDISSRPYSVINLGLKREKVGALSTEMISHGLASFAQAAGVTLHVGCVYGDNDHHRAESAFKAVAVATRLACRRRGDGEVGGGGELSASEIEAKLQECPFVQELNAHKLATSPESTGFTSQLFAVLFPGSPAVNAVLATFYISGPPNFLLALCPPNIDPSSLSIMVAFAVGGLLGDTLFHLLPEIFLGEDSPEHARFVLVEPNRNILLGLAILVGFLTFVAMDKGLRIATGGEDRHDHSHSHSHAVEDNMAISSSSATSNRENKGELKKRKPNVKPETNGLSETDGREINPSTKLGGYLNLIADFTHNITDGLAMSSSFYASPTIGATTTVAVFFHEIPHEVGDFALLIQSGFSKRKAMGAQFLTAIGAFLGTFIGIAVQEFGNNSEVGDFSDSGVRALQTGLLGTSLTMKDMLLPFTAGTFLYVGTVAVIPELLETGRDKGHELSKAVKQFIAMAAGAGIMLW
;
A
#
# COMPACT_ATOMS: atom_id res chain seq x y z
N MET A 1 -16.49 -5.68 -18.91
CA MET A 1 -17.64 -6.25 -19.64
C MET A 1 -18.86 -5.37 -19.37
N SER A 2 -19.67 -4.98 -20.36
CA SER A 2 -20.85 -4.14 -20.10
C SER A 2 -21.88 -4.93 -19.28
N LEU A 3 -22.32 -4.36 -18.16
CA LEU A 3 -23.34 -4.98 -17.31
C LEU A 3 -24.69 -5.01 -18.04
N PRO A 4 -25.53 -6.04 -17.81
CA PRO A 4 -26.79 -6.18 -18.51
C PRO A 4 -27.74 -4.98 -18.24
N PRO A 5 -28.53 -4.57 -19.25
CA PRO A 5 -29.44 -3.45 -19.14
C PRO A 5 -30.57 -3.76 -18.17
N ARG A 6 -30.89 -2.82 -17.26
CA ARG A 6 -31.98 -2.97 -16.29
C ARG A 6 -33.30 -2.49 -16.88
N SER A 7 -33.81 -3.28 -17.83
CA SER A 7 -35.04 -3.01 -18.55
C SER A 7 -36.05 -4.14 -18.46
N THR A 8 -37.34 -3.83 -18.40
CA THR A 8 -38.42 -4.81 -18.38
C THR A 8 -39.70 -4.27 -18.99
N THR A 9 -40.65 -5.16 -19.26
CA THR A 9 -42.03 -4.84 -19.61
C THR A 9 -42.97 -5.62 -18.69
N VAL A 10 -44.11 -5.02 -18.35
CA VAL A 10 -45.12 -5.58 -17.43
C VAL A 10 -46.51 -5.25 -17.93
N THR A 11 -47.31 -6.29 -18.17
CA THR A 11 -48.76 -6.20 -18.36
C THR A 11 -49.49 -6.63 -17.10
N ARG A 12 -50.41 -5.79 -16.62
CA ARG A 12 -51.31 -6.08 -15.48
C ARG A 12 -52.75 -5.87 -15.93
N LEU A 13 -53.59 -6.90 -15.79
CA LEU A 13 -54.97 -6.90 -16.28
C LEU A 13 -55.89 -7.31 -15.12
N THR A 14 -56.76 -6.41 -14.68
CA THR A 14 -57.86 -6.67 -13.73
C THR A 14 -59.20 -6.48 -14.45
N ASN A 15 -60.31 -6.47 -13.69
CA ASN A 15 -61.61 -6.11 -14.24
C ASN A 15 -61.77 -4.57 -14.32
N GLU A 16 -61.19 -3.83 -13.38
CA GLU A 16 -61.21 -2.36 -13.38
C GLU A 16 -60.23 -1.75 -14.40
N THR A 17 -59.00 -2.28 -14.49
CA THR A 17 -57.94 -1.66 -15.30
C THR A 17 -57.17 -2.63 -16.19
N LYS A 18 -56.62 -2.09 -17.29
CA LYS A 18 -55.62 -2.74 -18.14
C LYS A 18 -54.40 -1.82 -18.20
N VAL A 19 -53.28 -2.21 -17.61
CA VAL A 19 -52.05 -1.41 -17.54
C VAL A 19 -50.91 -2.12 -18.26
N GLN A 20 -50.15 -1.38 -19.06
CA GLN A 20 -48.85 -1.82 -19.56
C GLN A 20 -47.76 -0.80 -19.25
N VAL A 21 -46.65 -1.28 -18.70
CA VAL A 21 -45.46 -0.51 -18.34
C VAL A 21 -44.26 -1.10 -19.08
N SER A 22 -43.50 -0.27 -19.79
CA SER A 22 -42.15 -0.57 -20.27
C SER A 22 -41.19 0.38 -19.57
N LEU A 23 -40.14 -0.15 -18.94
CA LEU A 23 -39.24 0.59 -18.06
C LEU A 23 -37.79 0.22 -18.36
N SER A 24 -36.90 1.22 -18.40
CA SER A 24 -35.45 1.04 -18.30
C SER A 24 -34.91 1.97 -17.22
N LEU A 25 -34.31 1.38 -16.17
CA LEU A 25 -33.71 2.13 -15.06
C LEU A 25 -32.43 2.89 -15.47
N ASP A 26 -31.80 2.45 -16.56
CA ASP A 26 -30.52 2.99 -17.07
C ASP A 26 -30.73 3.92 -18.28
N GLY A 27 -31.98 4.29 -18.59
CA GLY A 27 -32.33 5.15 -19.74
C GLY A 27 -32.30 4.40 -21.08
N GLY A 28 -32.02 5.11 -22.17
CA GLY A 28 -31.90 4.56 -23.52
C GLY A 28 -33.24 4.19 -24.18
N VAL A 29 -33.19 3.25 -25.13
CA VAL A 29 -34.37 2.79 -25.90
C VAL A 29 -35.21 1.82 -25.07
N LEU A 30 -36.54 1.98 -25.11
CA LEU A 30 -37.45 1.09 -24.41
C LEU A 30 -37.74 -0.21 -25.18
N PRO A 31 -37.85 -1.37 -24.48
CA PRO A 31 -38.41 -2.56 -25.09
C PRO A 31 -39.89 -2.31 -25.44
N ALA A 32 -40.34 -2.94 -26.53
CA ALA A 32 -41.75 -2.92 -26.91
C ALA A 32 -42.65 -3.52 -25.81
N TYR A 33 -43.91 -3.09 -25.77
CA TYR A 33 -44.91 -3.70 -24.90
C TYR A 33 -45.14 -5.18 -25.26
N GLU A 34 -45.41 -5.99 -24.24
CA GLU A 34 -45.90 -7.36 -24.40
C GLU A 34 -47.17 -7.38 -25.27
N PRO A 35 -47.37 -8.39 -26.14
CA PRO A 35 -48.63 -8.56 -26.85
C PRO A 35 -49.81 -8.66 -25.87
N CYS A 36 -50.83 -7.84 -26.06
CA CYS A 36 -52.03 -7.83 -25.21
C CYS A 36 -53.28 -7.56 -26.06
N GLU A 37 -54.31 -8.37 -25.89
CA GLU A 37 -55.59 -8.23 -26.62
C GLU A 37 -56.26 -6.87 -26.37
N HIS A 38 -56.16 -6.34 -25.15
CA HIS A 38 -56.73 -5.03 -24.78
C HIS A 38 -55.95 -3.84 -25.37
N PHE A 39 -54.74 -4.07 -25.88
CA PHE A 39 -53.89 -3.08 -26.55
C PHE A 39 -53.34 -3.64 -27.87
N PRO A 40 -54.21 -3.84 -28.88
CA PRO A 40 -53.80 -4.39 -30.16
C PRO A 40 -52.80 -3.44 -30.85
N ARG A 41 -51.78 -4.01 -31.48
CA ARG A 41 -50.79 -3.24 -32.25
C ARG A 41 -51.44 -2.66 -33.49
N THR A 42 -51.27 -1.37 -33.71
CA THR A 42 -51.79 -0.63 -34.87
C THR A 42 -50.77 -0.55 -36.02
N ASN A 43 -49.48 -0.67 -35.70
CA ASN A 43 -48.36 -0.67 -36.63
C ASN A 43 -47.45 -1.89 -36.38
N SER A 44 -46.85 -2.46 -37.44
CA SER A 44 -45.88 -3.57 -37.33
C SER A 44 -44.67 -3.19 -36.47
N GLU A 45 -44.26 -1.92 -36.51
CA GLU A 45 -43.15 -1.36 -35.72
C GLU A 45 -43.36 -1.43 -34.20
N GLU A 46 -44.61 -1.43 -33.70
CA GLU A 46 -44.93 -1.63 -32.26
C GLU A 46 -44.49 -3.01 -31.74
N SER A 47 -44.07 -3.92 -32.64
CA SER A 47 -43.47 -5.19 -32.27
C SER A 47 -42.03 -5.08 -31.78
N PHE A 48 -41.36 -3.96 -32.07
CA PHE A 48 -39.93 -3.78 -31.85
C PHE A 48 -39.56 -2.51 -31.07
N ARG A 49 -40.45 -1.50 -31.04
CA ARG A 49 -40.23 -0.24 -30.31
C ARG A 49 -41.52 0.31 -29.69
N ILE A 50 -41.37 1.18 -28.70
CA ILE A 50 -42.46 2.05 -28.25
C ILE A 50 -42.71 3.15 -29.28
N ILE A 51 -43.97 3.38 -29.62
CA ILE A 51 -44.44 4.52 -30.42
C ILE A 51 -45.36 5.34 -29.50
N PRO A 52 -45.09 6.64 -29.28
CA PRO A 52 -45.98 7.49 -28.50
C PRO A 52 -47.36 7.63 -29.17
N PRO A 53 -48.47 7.46 -28.43
CA PRO A 53 -49.78 7.77 -28.95
C PRO A 53 -49.95 9.30 -29.08
N PRO A 54 -50.67 9.83 -30.08
CA PRO A 54 -50.84 11.27 -30.30
C PRO A 54 -51.36 12.03 -29.07
N GLU A 55 -52.19 11.39 -28.25
CA GLU A 55 -52.81 11.94 -27.05
C GLU A 55 -51.80 12.20 -25.91
N ALA A 56 -50.63 11.55 -25.94
CA ALA A 56 -49.58 11.69 -24.93
C ALA A 56 -48.69 12.93 -25.12
N ALA A 57 -48.97 13.81 -26.09
CA ALA A 57 -48.07 14.91 -26.46
C ALA A 57 -47.59 15.80 -25.30
N HIS A 58 -48.38 15.94 -24.23
CA HIS A 58 -48.05 16.72 -23.04
C HIS A 58 -47.08 16.02 -22.05
N SER A 59 -46.91 14.71 -22.20
CA SER A 59 -46.19 13.78 -21.30
C SER A 59 -45.23 12.87 -22.08
N THR A 60 -44.77 13.31 -23.25
CA THR A 60 -43.86 12.58 -24.15
C THR A 60 -42.52 13.31 -24.35
N GLN A 61 -41.42 12.57 -24.22
CA GLN A 61 -40.07 13.05 -24.51
C GLN A 61 -39.23 11.91 -25.11
N PHE A 62 -38.86 11.99 -26.39
CA PHE A 62 -38.05 10.97 -27.07
C PHE A 62 -36.70 11.54 -27.49
N THR A 63 -35.64 11.08 -26.81
CA THR A 63 -34.23 11.42 -27.07
C THR A 63 -33.38 10.14 -27.10
N PRO A 64 -32.16 10.15 -27.68
CA PRO A 64 -31.28 8.98 -27.67
C PRO A 64 -30.94 8.46 -26.26
N SER A 65 -30.83 9.36 -25.28
CA SER A 65 -30.52 9.03 -23.89
C SER A 65 -31.74 8.63 -23.05
N GLN A 66 -32.94 9.07 -23.43
CA GLN A 66 -34.14 8.93 -22.59
C GLN A 66 -35.44 8.98 -23.42
N GLN A 67 -36.29 7.98 -23.25
CA GLN A 67 -37.60 7.87 -23.89
C GLN A 67 -38.70 7.81 -22.82
N ILE A 68 -39.62 8.77 -22.83
CA ILE A 68 -40.73 8.85 -21.88
C ILE A 68 -42.03 9.06 -22.67
N THR A 69 -43.08 8.30 -22.35
CA THR A 69 -44.44 8.57 -22.84
C THR A 69 -45.48 8.00 -21.87
N ILE A 70 -46.33 8.85 -21.30
CA ILE A 70 -47.25 8.44 -20.22
C ILE A 70 -48.70 8.72 -20.62
N THR A 71 -49.56 7.70 -20.53
CA THR A 71 -50.99 7.82 -20.87
C THR A 71 -51.82 7.00 -19.89
N THR A 72 -52.13 7.59 -18.74
CA THR A 72 -52.99 6.99 -17.72
C THR A 72 -54.47 7.34 -17.89
N GLY A 73 -54.75 8.42 -18.64
CA GLY A 73 -56.07 9.06 -18.71
C GLY A 73 -56.26 10.19 -17.69
N ILE A 74 -55.29 10.39 -16.79
CA ILE A 74 -55.30 11.45 -15.76
C ILE A 74 -54.08 12.36 -15.99
N GLY A 75 -54.26 13.49 -16.66
CA GLY A 75 -53.14 14.34 -17.12
C GLY A 75 -52.19 14.84 -16.01
N PHE A 76 -52.66 15.03 -14.77
CA PHE A 76 -51.76 15.39 -13.67
C PHE A 76 -50.95 14.19 -13.14
N LEU A 77 -51.49 12.96 -13.19
CA LEU A 77 -50.71 11.74 -12.95
C LEU A 77 -49.68 11.53 -14.06
N ASP A 78 -50.05 11.77 -15.32
CA ASP A 78 -49.15 11.69 -16.47
C ASP A 78 -47.95 12.63 -16.30
N HIS A 79 -48.20 13.87 -15.85
CA HIS A 79 -47.18 14.86 -15.50
C HIS A 79 -46.26 14.41 -14.35
N LEU A 80 -46.83 13.93 -13.23
CA LEU A 80 -46.05 13.47 -12.07
C LEU A 80 -45.16 12.25 -12.41
N LEU A 81 -45.67 11.29 -13.19
CA LEU A 81 -44.91 10.13 -13.66
C LEU A 81 -43.84 10.52 -14.70
N HIS A 82 -44.13 11.50 -15.58
CA HIS A 82 -43.13 12.05 -16.48
C HIS A 82 -42.01 12.73 -15.69
N ALA A 83 -42.32 13.55 -14.67
CA ALA A 83 -41.32 14.16 -13.79
C ALA A 83 -40.48 13.11 -13.05
N LEU A 84 -41.12 12.05 -12.52
CA LEU A 84 -40.43 10.93 -11.88
C LEU A 84 -39.40 10.28 -12.82
N ALA A 85 -39.82 9.84 -14.01
CA ALA A 85 -38.93 9.22 -14.98
C ALA A 85 -37.82 10.19 -15.44
N LYS A 86 -38.18 11.45 -15.73
CA LYS A 86 -37.26 12.50 -16.18
C LYS A 86 -36.10 12.69 -15.22
N HIS A 87 -36.39 12.90 -13.93
CA HIS A 87 -35.38 13.20 -12.93
C HIS A 87 -34.68 11.94 -12.38
N ALA A 88 -35.31 10.77 -12.47
CA ALA A 88 -34.68 9.50 -12.12
C ALA A 88 -33.66 9.03 -13.18
N GLY A 89 -33.72 9.59 -14.39
CA GLY A 89 -32.91 9.15 -15.53
C GLY A 89 -33.47 7.91 -16.23
N TRP A 90 -34.72 7.53 -15.93
CA TRP A 90 -35.36 6.38 -16.54
C TRP A 90 -35.87 6.69 -17.94
N SER A 91 -35.90 5.68 -18.79
CA SER A 91 -36.89 5.64 -19.86
C SER A 91 -38.12 4.92 -19.34
N LEU A 92 -39.32 5.45 -19.60
CA LEU A 92 -40.58 4.92 -19.07
C LEU A 92 -41.73 5.16 -20.06
N ALA A 93 -42.39 4.08 -20.49
CA ALA A 93 -43.64 4.15 -21.22
C ALA A 93 -44.77 3.48 -20.43
N VAL A 94 -45.86 4.20 -20.16
CA VAL A 94 -47.03 3.69 -19.44
C VAL A 94 -48.28 3.94 -20.26
N ARG A 95 -49.10 2.91 -20.46
CA ARG A 95 -50.46 3.05 -21.00
C ARG A 95 -51.47 2.34 -20.11
N CYS A 96 -52.57 3.03 -19.79
CA CYS A 96 -53.67 2.50 -19.00
C CYS A 96 -55.00 2.63 -19.77
N LYS A 97 -55.89 1.66 -19.56
CA LYS A 97 -57.33 1.77 -19.76
C LYS A 97 -57.97 1.43 -18.43
N GLY A 98 -58.42 2.45 -17.71
CA GLY A 98 -59.09 2.31 -16.41
C GLY A 98 -60.52 2.83 -16.44
N ASP A 99 -61.24 2.56 -15.35
CA ASP A 99 -62.66 2.80 -15.12
C ASP A 99 -62.97 4.23 -14.62
N LEU A 100 -62.36 5.25 -15.24
CA LEU A 100 -62.45 6.69 -14.87
C LEU A 100 -63.87 7.30 -14.86
N ILE A 101 -64.90 6.51 -15.16
CA ILE A 101 -66.31 6.86 -14.96
C ILE A 101 -66.77 6.68 -13.50
N ILE A 102 -66.03 5.88 -12.71
CA ILE A 102 -66.23 5.69 -11.27
C ILE A 102 -65.50 6.82 -10.53
N ASP A 103 -64.16 6.75 -10.51
CA ASP A 103 -63.26 7.78 -9.99
C ASP A 103 -61.83 7.54 -10.52
N ASP A 104 -60.83 8.21 -9.93
CA ASP A 104 -59.42 8.04 -10.26
C ASP A 104 -58.71 6.90 -9.47
N HIS A 105 -59.38 6.23 -8.52
CA HIS A 105 -58.75 5.36 -7.52
C HIS A 105 -58.06 4.14 -8.14
N HIS A 106 -58.81 3.22 -8.76
CA HIS A 106 -58.26 1.98 -9.31
C HIS A 106 -57.20 2.27 -10.39
N THR A 107 -57.44 3.32 -11.20
CA THR A 107 -56.50 3.74 -12.25
C THR A 107 -55.17 4.19 -11.67
N VAL A 108 -55.16 5.00 -10.60
CA VAL A 108 -53.91 5.45 -9.96
C VAL A 108 -53.22 4.29 -9.25
N GLU A 109 -53.95 3.52 -8.44
CA GLU A 109 -53.39 2.38 -7.68
C GLU A 109 -52.73 1.37 -8.63
N ASP A 110 -53.45 0.89 -9.64
CA ASP A 110 -52.99 -0.16 -10.55
C ASP A 110 -51.81 0.29 -11.41
N VAL A 111 -51.73 1.58 -11.77
CA VAL A 111 -50.57 2.16 -12.46
C VAL A 111 -49.34 2.12 -11.56
N PHE A 112 -49.46 2.49 -10.28
CA PHE A 112 -48.31 2.43 -9.35
C PHE A 112 -47.94 1.00 -8.95
N LEU A 113 -48.90 0.07 -8.82
CA LEU A 113 -48.63 -1.36 -8.63
C LEU A 113 -47.88 -1.95 -9.83
N ALA A 114 -48.30 -1.63 -11.06
CA ALA A 114 -47.61 -2.06 -12.28
C ALA A 114 -46.21 -1.43 -12.38
N LEU A 115 -46.05 -0.15 -12.05
CA LEU A 115 -44.76 0.54 -12.06
C LEU A 115 -43.80 -0.01 -10.99
N GLY A 116 -44.27 -0.28 -9.77
CA GLY A 116 -43.45 -0.91 -8.72
C GLY A 116 -43.03 -2.32 -9.09
N THR A 117 -43.94 -3.09 -9.70
CA THR A 117 -43.65 -4.43 -10.26
C THR A 117 -42.59 -4.36 -11.35
N ALA A 118 -42.70 -3.40 -12.28
CA ALA A 118 -41.70 -3.16 -13.32
C ALA A 118 -40.35 -2.73 -12.72
N PHE A 119 -40.36 -1.85 -11.71
CA PHE A 119 -39.15 -1.41 -11.02
C PHE A 119 -38.39 -2.58 -10.38
N THR A 120 -39.05 -3.44 -9.58
CA THR A 120 -38.34 -4.57 -8.97
C THR A 120 -37.92 -5.65 -9.96
N LYS A 121 -38.66 -5.84 -11.07
CA LYS A 121 -38.26 -6.75 -12.16
C LYS A 121 -37.05 -6.24 -12.93
N ALA A 122 -37.04 -4.95 -13.29
CA ALA A 122 -35.92 -4.32 -13.99
C ALA A 122 -34.66 -4.23 -13.11
N LEU A 123 -34.83 -4.00 -11.80
CA LEU A 123 -33.71 -3.93 -10.85
C LEU A 123 -33.00 -5.28 -10.68
N GLY A 124 -33.75 -6.39 -10.70
CA GLY A 124 -33.21 -7.74 -10.57
C GLY A 124 -32.63 -8.03 -9.18
N PRO A 125 -31.55 -8.83 -9.08
CA PRO A 125 -30.86 -9.10 -7.82
C PRO A 125 -30.37 -7.81 -7.14
N ARG A 126 -30.73 -7.64 -5.86
CA ARG A 126 -30.45 -6.42 -5.07
C ARG A 126 -29.04 -6.42 -4.47
N VAL A 127 -28.05 -6.75 -5.31
CA VAL A 127 -26.63 -6.83 -4.96
C VAL A 127 -25.87 -5.67 -5.60
N SER A 128 -24.80 -5.21 -4.96
CA SER A 128 -23.95 -4.11 -5.43
C SER A 128 -24.77 -2.87 -5.86
N LEU A 129 -25.74 -2.47 -5.03
CA LEU A 129 -26.51 -1.23 -5.16
C LEU A 129 -26.23 -0.34 -3.94
N VAL A 130 -26.21 0.99 -4.14
CA VAL A 130 -26.08 1.97 -3.05
C VAL A 130 -27.15 1.76 -1.97
N ARG A 131 -28.32 1.24 -2.37
CA ARG A 131 -29.43 0.73 -1.54
C ARG A 131 -30.17 1.79 -0.74
N PHE A 132 -29.46 2.64 0.01
CA PHE A 132 -30.01 3.72 0.81
C PHE A 132 -29.70 5.05 0.13
N ALA A 133 -30.73 5.88 -0.10
CA ALA A 133 -30.48 7.25 -0.53
C ALA A 133 -31.58 8.20 -0.08
N ARG A 134 -31.19 9.47 0.06
CA ARG A 134 -32.07 10.62 0.21
C ARG A 134 -32.05 11.45 -1.08
N GLY A 135 -33.19 12.01 -1.44
CA GLY A 135 -33.31 13.07 -2.43
C GLY A 135 -34.11 14.21 -1.84
N ASP A 136 -33.69 15.43 -2.14
CA ASP A 136 -34.38 16.67 -1.78
C ASP A 136 -34.63 17.45 -3.08
N ALA A 137 -35.83 18.01 -3.24
CA ALA A 137 -36.19 18.78 -4.42
C ALA A 137 -37.16 19.91 -4.06
N PRO A 138 -36.87 21.16 -4.48
CA PRO A 138 -37.82 22.25 -4.41
C PRO A 138 -38.71 22.29 -5.67
N LEU A 139 -39.84 22.99 -5.57
CA LEU A 139 -40.52 23.61 -6.69
C LEU A 139 -41.11 24.94 -6.22
N ASP A 140 -40.60 26.05 -6.75
CA ASP A 140 -40.89 27.42 -6.30
C ASP A 140 -40.84 27.56 -4.77
N GLU A 141 -41.98 27.78 -4.11
CA GLU A 141 -42.07 27.92 -2.65
C GLU A 141 -42.16 26.60 -1.88
N ALA A 142 -42.34 25.47 -2.56
CA ALA A 142 -42.45 24.15 -1.93
C ALA A 142 -41.11 23.43 -1.85
N LEU A 143 -40.86 22.71 -0.75
CA LEU A 143 -39.69 21.85 -0.57
C LEU A 143 -40.12 20.46 -0.08
N SER A 144 -39.69 19.43 -0.79
CA SER A 144 -39.96 18.04 -0.44
C SER A 144 -38.69 17.20 -0.39
N TRP A 145 -38.72 16.15 0.41
CA TRP A 145 -37.67 15.15 0.55
C TRP A 145 -38.24 13.74 0.42
N ALA A 146 -37.40 12.81 -0.03
CA ALA A 146 -37.68 11.38 -0.06
C ALA A 146 -36.47 10.59 0.42
N VAL A 147 -36.70 9.48 1.11
CA VAL A 147 -35.68 8.51 1.51
C VAL A 147 -36.15 7.11 1.11
N ILE A 148 -35.29 6.35 0.46
CA ILE A 148 -35.57 4.99 0.01
C ILE A 148 -34.49 4.01 0.52
N ASP A 149 -34.93 2.86 1.08
CA ASP A 149 -34.13 1.64 1.28
C ASP A 149 -34.64 0.58 0.30
N ILE A 150 -33.77 0.09 -0.59
CA ILE A 150 -34.01 -1.07 -1.46
C ILE A 150 -33.95 -2.35 -0.59
N SER A 151 -34.97 -2.47 0.26
CA SER A 151 -34.95 -3.25 1.51
C SER A 151 -35.43 -4.69 1.38
N SER A 152 -36.19 -4.99 0.33
CA SER A 152 -37.07 -6.16 0.20
C SER A 152 -38.15 -6.24 1.29
N ARG A 153 -38.45 -5.12 1.95
CA ARG A 153 -39.50 -4.98 2.97
C ARG A 153 -40.44 -3.84 2.55
N PRO A 154 -41.62 -4.14 1.98
CA PRO A 154 -42.57 -3.13 1.55
C PRO A 154 -43.05 -2.32 2.75
N TYR A 155 -42.77 -1.02 2.75
CA TYR A 155 -43.22 -0.10 3.80
C TYR A 155 -43.22 1.33 3.27
N SER A 156 -44.14 2.18 3.73
CA SER A 156 -44.13 3.60 3.35
C SER A 156 -44.62 4.54 4.44
N VAL A 157 -44.13 5.78 4.39
CA VAL A 157 -44.59 6.90 5.21
C VAL A 157 -44.63 8.15 4.32
N ILE A 158 -45.83 8.58 3.94
CA ILE A 158 -46.04 9.64 2.93
C ILE A 158 -46.79 10.81 3.57
N ASN A 159 -46.10 11.94 3.78
CA ASN A 159 -46.61 13.11 4.50
C ASN A 159 -46.47 14.39 3.65
N LEU A 160 -47.40 14.59 2.71
CA LEU A 160 -47.33 15.70 1.74
C LEU A 160 -48.06 16.97 2.17
N GLY A 161 -48.95 16.90 3.18
CA GLY A 161 -49.66 18.06 3.71
C GLY A 161 -50.53 18.78 2.68
N LEU A 162 -51.11 18.04 1.73
CA LEU A 162 -51.94 18.57 0.66
C LEU A 162 -53.27 19.08 1.22
N LYS A 163 -53.78 20.22 0.73
CA LYS A 163 -54.96 20.91 1.29
C LYS A 163 -56.19 20.87 0.38
N ARG A 164 -55.98 20.82 -0.94
CA ARG A 164 -57.01 20.71 -1.98
C ARG A 164 -57.53 19.27 -2.07
N GLU A 165 -58.76 19.14 -2.53
CA GLU A 165 -59.37 17.84 -2.84
C GLU A 165 -58.77 17.21 -4.11
N LYS A 166 -58.61 18.00 -5.19
CA LYS A 166 -58.02 17.55 -6.46
C LYS A 166 -57.03 18.56 -7.07
N VAL A 167 -56.06 18.03 -7.83
CA VAL A 167 -55.17 18.78 -8.74
C VAL A 167 -55.38 18.27 -10.16
N GLY A 168 -56.01 19.09 -11.00
CA GLY A 168 -56.57 18.60 -12.27
C GLY A 168 -57.64 17.55 -12.01
N ALA A 169 -57.54 16.40 -12.68
CA ALA A 169 -58.42 15.25 -12.48
C ALA A 169 -57.96 14.29 -11.36
N LEU A 170 -56.74 14.46 -10.81
CA LEU A 170 -56.19 13.58 -9.78
C LEU A 170 -56.63 14.04 -8.37
N SER A 171 -57.24 13.16 -7.59
CA SER A 171 -57.50 13.38 -6.17
C SER A 171 -56.19 13.37 -5.37
N THR A 172 -56.09 14.25 -4.37
CA THR A 172 -54.84 14.43 -3.62
C THR A 172 -54.52 13.29 -2.67
N GLU A 173 -55.54 12.55 -2.19
CA GLU A 173 -55.35 11.32 -1.43
C GLU A 173 -54.64 10.23 -2.26
N MET A 174 -54.99 10.12 -3.55
CA MET A 174 -54.39 9.14 -4.46
C MET A 174 -52.93 9.44 -4.83
N ILE A 175 -52.45 10.67 -4.62
CA ILE A 175 -51.02 11.00 -4.71
C ILE A 175 -50.23 10.27 -3.61
N SER A 176 -50.78 10.22 -2.40
CA SER A 176 -50.13 9.53 -1.27
C SER A 176 -50.33 8.01 -1.36
N HIS A 177 -51.55 7.57 -1.72
CA HIS A 177 -51.87 6.17 -1.93
C HIS A 177 -51.00 5.55 -3.04
N GLY A 178 -50.87 6.22 -4.18
CA GLY A 178 -50.03 5.76 -5.29
C GLY A 178 -48.56 5.54 -4.93
N LEU A 179 -47.96 6.45 -4.15
CA LEU A 179 -46.59 6.27 -3.65
C LEU A 179 -46.46 5.08 -2.68
N ALA A 180 -47.50 4.81 -1.87
CA ALA A 180 -47.56 3.64 -1.01
C ALA A 180 -47.67 2.33 -1.84
N SER A 181 -48.55 2.29 -2.84
CA SER A 181 -48.73 1.14 -3.75
C SER A 181 -47.47 0.87 -4.58
N PHE A 182 -46.75 1.91 -5.01
CA PHE A 182 -45.42 1.78 -5.60
C PHE A 182 -44.44 1.11 -4.65
N ALA A 183 -44.31 1.62 -3.41
CA ALA A 183 -43.38 1.07 -2.42
C ALA A 183 -43.69 -0.40 -2.08
N GLN A 184 -44.98 -0.74 -2.03
CA GLN A 184 -45.48 -2.10 -1.84
C GLN A 184 -45.07 -3.02 -2.98
N ALA A 185 -45.42 -2.68 -4.23
CA ALA A 185 -45.12 -3.53 -5.39
C ALA A 185 -43.63 -3.57 -5.76
N ALA A 186 -42.88 -2.49 -5.48
CA ALA A 186 -41.43 -2.45 -5.61
C ALA A 186 -40.71 -3.19 -4.48
N GLY A 187 -41.39 -3.57 -3.39
CA GLY A 187 -40.77 -4.21 -2.23
C GLY A 187 -39.67 -3.34 -1.59
N VAL A 188 -39.90 -2.04 -1.45
CA VAL A 188 -38.95 -1.08 -0.87
C VAL A 188 -39.55 -0.38 0.35
N THR A 189 -38.69 0.21 1.16
CA THR A 189 -39.09 1.10 2.25
C THR A 189 -38.94 2.54 1.77
N LEU A 190 -40.04 3.29 1.68
CA LEU A 190 -40.09 4.62 1.08
C LEU A 190 -40.72 5.66 2.03
N HIS A 191 -39.94 6.65 2.44
CA HIS A 191 -40.44 7.79 3.21
C HIS A 191 -40.43 9.03 2.31
N VAL A 192 -41.53 9.80 2.29
CA VAL A 192 -41.65 11.05 1.52
C VAL A 192 -42.33 12.11 2.38
N GLY A 193 -41.76 13.31 2.44
CA GLY A 193 -42.30 14.42 3.21
C GLY A 193 -42.20 15.74 2.46
N CYS A 194 -43.25 16.55 2.53
CA CYS A 194 -43.20 17.95 2.11
C CYS A 194 -43.01 18.83 3.35
N VAL A 195 -41.90 19.57 3.42
CA VAL A 195 -41.52 20.39 4.58
C VAL A 195 -42.40 21.63 4.67
N TYR A 196 -42.58 22.31 3.54
CA TYR A 196 -43.38 23.52 3.40
C TYR A 196 -43.77 23.72 1.92
N GLY A 197 -44.68 24.66 1.67
CA GLY A 197 -45.25 24.96 0.35
C GLY A 197 -46.70 25.41 0.49
N ASP A 198 -47.20 26.24 -0.43
CA ASP A 198 -48.57 26.76 -0.39
C ASP A 198 -49.42 26.27 -1.56
N ASN A 199 -48.81 25.88 -2.68
CA ASN A 199 -49.49 25.27 -3.82
C ASN A 199 -49.34 23.74 -3.82
N ASP A 200 -50.47 23.01 -3.79
CA ASP A 200 -50.45 21.53 -3.80
C ASP A 200 -49.89 20.92 -5.09
N HIS A 201 -49.94 21.62 -6.22
CA HIS A 201 -49.19 21.22 -7.43
C HIS A 201 -47.70 21.19 -7.10
N HIS A 202 -47.19 22.24 -6.48
CA HIS A 202 -45.78 22.40 -6.16
C HIS A 202 -45.34 21.38 -5.11
N ARG A 203 -46.17 21.14 -4.07
CA ARG A 203 -45.98 20.07 -3.08
C ARG A 203 -45.91 18.68 -3.73
N ALA A 204 -46.85 18.34 -4.61
CA ALA A 204 -46.87 17.05 -5.29
C ALA A 204 -45.69 16.87 -6.27
N GLU A 205 -45.42 17.85 -7.13
CA GLU A 205 -44.35 17.75 -8.12
C GLU A 205 -42.95 17.74 -7.48
N SER A 206 -42.71 18.56 -6.45
CA SER A 206 -41.47 18.53 -5.67
C SER A 206 -41.26 17.16 -5.00
N ALA A 207 -42.33 16.55 -4.45
CA ALA A 207 -42.25 15.22 -3.84
C ALA A 207 -41.88 14.15 -4.88
N PHE A 208 -42.48 14.16 -6.07
CA PHE A 208 -42.13 13.22 -7.14
C PHE A 208 -40.69 13.42 -7.65
N LYS A 209 -40.21 14.67 -7.72
CA LYS A 209 -38.80 14.97 -8.03
C LYS A 209 -37.85 14.49 -6.93
N ALA A 210 -38.22 14.63 -5.66
CA ALA A 210 -37.43 14.11 -4.54
C ALA A 210 -37.34 12.56 -4.58
N VAL A 211 -38.45 11.87 -4.82
CA VAL A 211 -38.51 10.40 -5.03
C VAL A 211 -37.62 9.98 -6.20
N ALA A 212 -37.65 10.74 -7.30
CA ALA A 212 -36.82 10.48 -8.48
C ALA A 212 -35.32 10.55 -8.17
N VAL A 213 -34.88 11.60 -7.46
CA VAL A 213 -33.49 11.76 -7.02
C VAL A 213 -33.07 10.64 -6.06
N ALA A 214 -33.88 10.36 -5.03
CA ALA A 214 -33.61 9.30 -4.07
C ALA A 214 -33.48 7.94 -4.76
N THR A 215 -34.42 7.61 -5.65
CA THR A 215 -34.43 6.32 -6.34
C THR A 215 -33.25 6.17 -7.31
N ARG A 216 -32.91 7.23 -8.06
CA ARG A 216 -31.72 7.24 -8.94
C ARG A 216 -30.42 6.98 -8.17
N LEU A 217 -30.29 7.59 -7.00
CA LEU A 217 -29.11 7.42 -6.14
C LEU A 217 -29.05 6.01 -5.54
N ALA A 218 -30.14 5.50 -4.96
CA ALA A 218 -30.19 4.16 -4.37
C ALA A 218 -29.99 3.04 -5.41
N CYS A 219 -30.50 3.23 -6.63
CA CYS A 219 -30.31 2.32 -7.76
C CYS A 219 -28.94 2.45 -8.45
N ARG A 220 -28.05 3.34 -8.03
CA ARG A 220 -26.68 3.37 -8.56
C ARG A 220 -25.99 2.05 -8.20
N ARG A 221 -25.38 1.42 -9.20
CA ARG A 221 -24.53 0.24 -8.99
C ARG A 221 -23.24 0.67 -8.30
N ARG A 222 -22.77 -0.16 -7.36
CA ARG A 222 -21.52 -0.01 -6.63
C ARG A 222 -20.41 -0.76 -7.35
N GLY A 223 -19.19 -0.24 -7.30
CA GLY A 223 -18.01 -1.03 -7.67
C GLY A 223 -17.76 -2.19 -6.69
N ASP A 224 -17.03 -3.22 -7.12
CA ASP A 224 -16.47 -4.19 -6.17
C ASP A 224 -15.54 -3.46 -5.20
N GLY A 225 -15.60 -3.81 -3.91
CA GLY A 225 -14.89 -3.10 -2.83
C GLY A 225 -15.71 -2.03 -2.10
N GLU A 226 -16.80 -1.53 -2.67
CA GLU A 226 -17.65 -0.54 -2.00
C GLU A 226 -18.55 -1.16 -0.90
N VAL A 227 -18.22 -0.93 0.38
CA VAL A 227 -19.16 -1.03 1.52
C VAL A 227 -19.50 0.38 2.04
N GLY A 228 -20.59 0.55 2.79
CA GLY A 228 -21.24 1.86 2.98
C GLY A 228 -20.43 2.86 3.82
N GLY A 229 -20.16 4.05 3.25
CA GLY A 229 -19.56 5.21 3.93
C GLY A 229 -18.06 5.39 3.65
N GLY A 230 -17.72 6.40 2.85
CA GLY A 230 -16.37 7.00 2.82
C GLY A 230 -15.19 6.07 2.51
N GLY A 231 -15.23 5.35 1.38
CA GLY A 231 -14.02 4.78 0.79
C GLY A 231 -13.40 5.75 -0.20
N GLU A 232 -12.22 6.29 0.11
CA GLU A 232 -11.39 6.98 -0.88
C GLU A 232 -10.92 5.95 -1.93
N LEU A 233 -10.83 6.36 -3.20
CA LEU A 233 -10.23 5.51 -4.24
C LEU A 233 -8.78 5.21 -3.82
N SER A 234 -8.36 3.95 -3.87
CA SER A 234 -6.95 3.64 -3.60
C SER A 234 -6.06 4.30 -4.66
N ALA A 235 -4.82 4.66 -4.28
CA ALA A 235 -3.92 5.36 -5.19
C ALA A 235 -3.69 4.62 -6.51
N SER A 236 -3.68 3.27 -6.50
CA SER A 236 -3.60 2.42 -7.69
C SER A 236 -4.86 2.44 -8.55
N GLU A 237 -6.06 2.58 -7.98
CA GLU A 237 -7.31 2.74 -8.74
C GLU A 237 -7.46 4.16 -9.33
N ILE A 238 -6.95 5.17 -8.63
CA ILE A 238 -6.83 6.54 -9.17
C ILE A 238 -5.88 6.51 -10.38
N GLU A 239 -4.69 5.92 -10.20
CA GLU A 239 -3.69 5.76 -11.26
C GLU A 239 -4.26 5.02 -12.47
N ALA A 240 -4.90 3.86 -12.27
CA ALA A 240 -5.52 3.11 -13.37
C ALA A 240 -6.56 3.94 -14.16
N LYS A 241 -7.38 4.75 -13.47
CA LYS A 241 -8.34 5.67 -14.11
C LYS A 241 -7.68 6.87 -14.77
N LEU A 242 -6.53 7.33 -14.26
CA LEU A 242 -5.72 8.35 -14.94
C LEU A 242 -5.15 7.79 -16.25
N GLN A 243 -4.67 6.54 -16.28
CA GLN A 243 -4.20 5.89 -17.52
C GLN A 243 -5.32 5.69 -18.57
N GLU A 244 -6.59 5.62 -18.16
CA GLU A 244 -7.75 5.65 -19.07
C GLU A 244 -8.06 7.05 -19.66
N CYS A 245 -7.46 8.13 -19.14
CA CYS A 245 -7.74 9.49 -19.60
C CYS A 245 -7.02 9.80 -20.93
N PRO A 246 -7.70 10.34 -21.96
CA PRO A 246 -7.10 10.59 -23.28
C PRO A 246 -5.81 11.43 -23.26
N PHE A 247 -5.76 12.47 -22.41
CA PHE A 247 -4.57 13.32 -22.27
C PHE A 247 -3.38 12.59 -21.64
N VAL A 248 -3.63 11.62 -20.73
CA VAL A 248 -2.57 10.79 -20.15
C VAL A 248 -2.05 9.80 -21.20
N GLN A 249 -2.92 9.30 -22.07
CA GLN A 249 -2.51 8.46 -23.20
C GLN A 249 -1.64 9.23 -24.22
N GLU A 250 -1.96 10.50 -24.49
CA GLU A 250 -1.09 11.40 -25.27
C GLU A 250 0.26 11.66 -24.58
N LEU A 251 0.25 11.86 -23.25
CA LEU A 251 1.48 12.03 -22.45
C LEU A 251 2.35 10.76 -22.45
N ASN A 252 1.75 9.58 -22.35
CA ASN A 252 2.44 8.28 -22.46
C ASN A 252 3.06 8.12 -23.85
N ALA A 253 2.32 8.44 -24.91
CA ALA A 253 2.85 8.40 -26.28
C ALA A 253 4.03 9.38 -26.48
N HIS A 254 3.97 10.58 -25.89
CA HIS A 254 5.08 11.54 -25.90
C HIS A 254 6.28 11.02 -25.09
N LYS A 255 6.05 10.44 -23.91
CA LYS A 255 7.11 9.81 -23.09
C LYS A 255 7.79 8.71 -23.89
N LEU A 256 7.04 7.75 -24.43
CA LEU A 256 7.59 6.66 -25.24
C LEU A 256 8.38 7.15 -26.47
N ALA A 257 7.96 8.25 -27.09
CA ALA A 257 8.66 8.87 -28.22
C ALA A 257 9.91 9.69 -27.85
N THR A 258 10.13 9.99 -26.56
CA THR A 258 11.26 10.79 -26.06
C THR A 258 12.18 10.06 -25.09
N SER A 259 11.74 8.93 -24.54
CA SER A 259 12.56 7.97 -23.80
C SER A 259 13.63 7.37 -24.74
N PRO A 260 14.92 7.38 -24.38
CA PRO A 260 15.93 6.66 -25.15
C PRO A 260 15.70 5.14 -25.06
N GLU A 261 15.92 4.41 -26.16
CA GLU A 261 15.94 2.93 -26.16
C GLU A 261 17.16 2.40 -25.41
N SER A 262 17.15 2.49 -24.08
CA SER A 262 18.20 1.93 -23.22
C SER A 262 18.05 0.42 -23.08
N THR A 263 18.24 -0.31 -24.18
CA THR A 263 18.62 -1.75 -24.15
C THR A 263 20.09 -1.88 -23.71
N GLY A 264 20.38 -1.33 -22.53
CA GLY A 264 21.70 -1.33 -21.93
C GLY A 264 22.19 -2.74 -21.66
N PHE A 265 23.50 -2.94 -21.81
CA PHE A 265 24.17 -4.19 -21.46
C PHE A 265 23.88 -4.61 -20.00
N THR A 266 23.75 -3.64 -19.09
CA THR A 266 23.37 -3.82 -17.68
C THR A 266 21.98 -4.45 -17.54
N SER A 267 20.96 -3.92 -18.22
CA SER A 267 19.60 -4.46 -18.21
C SER A 267 19.55 -5.91 -18.73
N GLN A 268 20.25 -6.20 -19.83
CA GLN A 268 20.34 -7.57 -20.37
C GLN A 268 21.06 -8.52 -19.41
N LEU A 269 22.13 -8.07 -18.76
CA LEU A 269 22.87 -8.83 -17.75
C LEU A 269 22.00 -9.13 -16.53
N PHE A 270 21.28 -8.14 -16.00
CA PHE A 270 20.39 -8.31 -14.85
C PHE A 270 19.22 -9.24 -15.15
N ALA A 271 18.63 -9.18 -16.35
CA ALA A 271 17.60 -10.13 -16.78
C ALA A 271 18.10 -11.60 -16.85
N VAL A 272 19.39 -11.81 -17.12
CA VAL A 272 20.02 -13.14 -17.10
C VAL A 272 20.36 -13.60 -15.68
N LEU A 273 20.80 -12.69 -14.81
CA LEU A 273 21.15 -12.99 -13.41
C LEU A 273 19.91 -13.19 -12.51
N PHE A 274 18.80 -12.50 -12.81
CA PHE A 274 17.59 -12.47 -11.98
C PHE A 274 16.31 -12.80 -12.80
N PRO A 275 16.19 -14.01 -13.37
CA PRO A 275 15.09 -14.38 -14.27
C PRO A 275 13.80 -14.82 -13.56
N GLY A 276 13.77 -14.85 -12.23
CA GLY A 276 12.68 -15.40 -11.42
C GLY A 276 11.65 -14.36 -10.96
N SER A 277 10.78 -14.77 -10.03
CA SER A 277 9.93 -13.86 -9.26
C SER A 277 10.75 -13.07 -8.22
N PRO A 278 10.22 -11.98 -7.63
CA PRO A 278 10.89 -11.23 -6.55
C PRO A 278 11.44 -12.11 -5.42
N ALA A 279 10.68 -13.11 -4.97
CA ALA A 279 11.12 -14.08 -3.97
C ALA A 279 12.33 -14.91 -4.43
N VAL A 280 12.30 -15.43 -5.66
CA VAL A 280 13.38 -16.24 -6.22
C VAL A 280 14.63 -15.40 -6.45
N ASN A 281 14.46 -14.20 -6.99
CA ASN A 281 15.55 -13.26 -7.26
C ASN A 281 16.22 -12.78 -5.98
N ALA A 282 15.46 -12.48 -4.92
CA ALA A 282 16.01 -12.16 -3.61
C ALA A 282 16.86 -13.30 -3.03
N VAL A 283 16.41 -14.57 -3.15
CA VAL A 283 17.19 -15.75 -2.71
C VAL A 283 18.44 -15.97 -3.58
N LEU A 284 18.36 -15.77 -4.90
CA LEU A 284 19.52 -15.84 -5.79
C LEU A 284 20.55 -14.73 -5.49
N ALA A 285 20.08 -13.50 -5.29
CA ALA A 285 20.91 -12.37 -4.89
C ALA A 285 21.59 -12.61 -3.54
N THR A 286 20.85 -13.16 -2.56
CA THR A 286 21.40 -13.59 -1.26
C THR A 286 22.57 -14.56 -1.45
N PHE A 287 22.42 -15.55 -2.35
CA PHE A 287 23.51 -16.47 -2.69
C PHE A 287 24.70 -15.76 -3.37
N TYR A 288 24.46 -14.73 -4.19
CA TYR A 288 25.51 -13.95 -4.83
C TYR A 288 26.26 -13.03 -3.87
N ILE A 289 25.61 -12.44 -2.87
CA ILE A 289 26.28 -11.60 -1.85
C ILE A 289 27.00 -12.44 -0.80
N SER A 290 26.43 -13.58 -0.37
CA SER A 290 26.98 -14.32 0.76
C SER A 290 27.94 -15.45 0.35
N GLY A 291 27.78 -16.01 -0.85
CA GLY A 291 28.54 -17.17 -1.32
C GLY A 291 29.95 -16.82 -1.81
N PRO A 292 30.10 -16.13 -2.96
CA PRO A 292 31.40 -15.82 -3.54
C PRO A 292 32.37 -15.08 -2.61
N PRO A 293 31.98 -14.06 -1.81
CA PRO A 293 32.89 -13.42 -0.86
C PRO A 293 33.47 -14.41 0.17
N ASN A 294 32.65 -15.29 0.74
CA ASN A 294 33.10 -16.38 1.61
C ASN A 294 34.07 -17.36 0.91
N PHE A 295 33.87 -17.64 -0.39
CA PHE A 295 34.82 -18.43 -1.17
C PHE A 295 36.15 -17.69 -1.46
N LEU A 296 36.12 -16.36 -1.62
CA LEU A 296 37.34 -15.55 -1.81
C LEU A 296 38.26 -15.57 -0.57
N LEU A 297 37.72 -15.77 0.63
CA LEU A 297 38.52 -15.99 1.86
C LEU A 297 39.44 -17.23 1.77
N ALA A 298 39.08 -18.23 0.96
CA ALA A 298 39.94 -19.38 0.71
C ALA A 298 41.29 -18.96 0.07
N LEU A 299 41.26 -17.93 -0.78
CA LEU A 299 42.42 -17.39 -1.49
C LEU A 299 43.22 -16.38 -0.65
N CYS A 300 42.60 -15.75 0.36
CA CYS A 300 43.25 -14.77 1.22
C CYS A 300 44.36 -15.39 2.11
N PRO A 301 45.58 -14.82 2.14
CA PRO A 301 46.62 -15.25 3.09
C PRO A 301 46.22 -14.92 4.54
N PRO A 302 46.68 -15.69 5.55
CA PRO A 302 46.30 -15.48 6.95
C PRO A 302 46.95 -14.25 7.62
N ASN A 303 47.88 -13.57 6.94
CA ASN A 303 48.59 -12.40 7.44
C ASN A 303 48.24 -11.13 6.63
N ILE A 304 46.96 -10.89 6.36
CA ILE A 304 46.50 -9.62 5.79
C ILE A 304 46.56 -8.53 6.86
N ASP A 305 47.12 -7.38 6.49
CA ASP A 305 47.04 -6.14 7.27
C ASP A 305 45.71 -5.43 6.92
N PRO A 306 44.77 -5.25 7.86
CA PRO A 306 43.49 -4.59 7.60
C PRO A 306 43.65 -3.18 7.01
N SER A 307 44.71 -2.45 7.36
CA SER A 307 44.94 -1.08 6.86
C SER A 307 45.14 -1.03 5.34
N SER A 308 45.60 -2.14 4.74
CA SER A 308 45.77 -2.28 3.29
C SER A 308 44.46 -2.34 2.51
N LEU A 309 43.34 -2.64 3.19
CA LEU A 309 42.00 -2.72 2.60
C LEU A 309 41.32 -1.35 2.48
N SER A 310 41.86 -0.30 3.11
CA SER A 310 41.22 1.03 3.24
C SER A 310 40.77 1.69 1.92
N ILE A 311 41.41 1.39 0.78
CA ILE A 311 40.97 1.86 -0.56
C ILE A 311 39.77 1.05 -1.07
N MET A 312 39.75 -0.26 -0.81
CA MET A 312 38.65 -1.17 -1.18
C MET A 312 37.41 -0.91 -0.32
N VAL A 313 37.62 -0.64 0.97
CA VAL A 313 36.61 -0.16 1.92
C VAL A 313 36.01 1.19 1.46
N ALA A 314 36.84 2.14 1.02
CA ALA A 314 36.34 3.41 0.49
C ALA A 314 35.49 3.24 -0.79
N PHE A 315 35.88 2.32 -1.69
CA PHE A 315 35.07 1.95 -2.86
C PHE A 315 33.72 1.35 -2.47
N ALA A 316 33.71 0.43 -1.51
CA ALA A 316 32.51 -0.19 -0.97
C ALA A 316 31.53 0.82 -0.34
N VAL A 317 32.03 1.74 0.50
CA VAL A 317 31.23 2.85 1.05
C VAL A 317 30.65 3.71 -0.06
N GLY A 318 31.43 3.99 -1.11
CA GLY A 318 30.97 4.70 -2.30
C GLY A 318 29.82 3.98 -3.00
N GLY A 319 29.92 2.67 -3.19
CA GLY A 319 28.85 1.85 -3.77
C GLY A 319 27.60 1.82 -2.89
N LEU A 320 27.73 1.55 -1.59
CA LEU A 320 26.60 1.44 -0.66
C LEU A 320 25.86 2.77 -0.47
N LEU A 321 26.60 3.88 -0.28
CA LEU A 321 26.00 5.20 -0.20
C LEU A 321 25.47 5.67 -1.56
N GLY A 322 26.13 5.30 -2.66
CA GLY A 322 25.65 5.56 -4.02
C GLY A 322 24.29 4.93 -4.26
N ASP A 323 24.15 3.63 -4.03
CA ASP A 323 22.88 2.92 -4.18
C ASP A 323 21.80 3.48 -3.23
N THR A 324 22.16 3.74 -1.97
CA THR A 324 21.21 4.28 -1.00
C THR A 324 20.70 5.68 -1.38
N LEU A 325 21.59 6.57 -1.86
CA LEU A 325 21.23 7.96 -2.18
C LEU A 325 20.65 8.13 -3.60
N PHE A 326 21.07 7.31 -4.57
CA PHE A 326 20.70 7.45 -5.98
C PHE A 326 19.58 6.50 -6.41
N HIS A 327 19.38 5.37 -5.70
CA HIS A 327 18.34 4.39 -6.01
C HIS A 327 17.33 4.24 -4.87
N LEU A 328 17.75 3.83 -3.66
CA LEU A 328 16.83 3.47 -2.58
C LEU A 328 15.99 4.66 -2.11
N LEU A 329 16.60 5.80 -1.79
CA LEU A 329 15.86 6.98 -1.32
C LEU A 329 14.90 7.55 -2.40
N PRO A 330 15.30 7.72 -3.67
CA PRO A 330 14.35 8.07 -4.74
C PRO A 330 13.20 7.07 -4.88
N GLU A 331 13.47 5.76 -4.88
CA GLU A 331 12.44 4.72 -4.95
C GLU A 331 11.45 4.79 -3.79
N ILE A 332 11.94 4.95 -2.55
CA ILE A 332 11.11 5.06 -1.34
C ILE A 332 10.08 6.20 -1.46
N PHE A 333 10.50 7.37 -1.94
CA PHE A 333 9.63 8.54 -1.99
C PHE A 333 8.78 8.64 -3.26
N LEU A 334 9.31 8.25 -4.42
CA LEU A 334 8.71 8.46 -5.75
C LEU A 334 8.18 7.16 -6.39
N GLY A 335 8.84 6.03 -6.13
CA GLY A 335 8.58 4.72 -6.74
C GLY A 335 9.14 4.57 -8.16
N GLU A 336 9.23 3.33 -8.63
CA GLU A 336 9.80 2.95 -9.92
C GLU A 336 9.19 3.73 -11.11
N ASP A 337 10.05 4.19 -12.03
CA ASP A 337 9.60 4.81 -13.28
C ASP A 337 9.22 3.75 -14.33
N SER A 338 8.05 3.93 -14.97
CA SER A 338 7.64 3.07 -16.08
C SER A 338 8.10 3.67 -17.41
N PRO A 339 8.88 2.97 -18.25
CA PRO A 339 9.35 3.54 -19.53
C PRO A 339 8.20 3.85 -20.50
N GLU A 340 7.06 3.15 -20.37
CA GLU A 340 5.89 3.27 -21.25
C GLU A 340 4.81 4.23 -20.73
N HIS A 341 4.74 4.44 -19.41
CA HIS A 341 3.63 5.18 -18.76
C HIS A 341 4.14 6.35 -17.91
N ALA A 342 3.43 7.47 -17.94
CA ALA A 342 3.60 8.57 -17.01
C ALA A 342 2.89 8.25 -15.71
N ARG A 343 3.66 8.05 -14.62
CA ARG A 343 3.17 7.71 -13.28
C ARG A 343 2.81 8.97 -12.49
N PHE A 344 1.67 8.99 -11.79
CA PHE A 344 1.31 10.11 -10.92
C PHE A 344 1.57 9.78 -9.45
N VAL A 345 2.31 10.65 -8.76
CA VAL A 345 2.60 10.51 -7.32
C VAL A 345 1.68 11.42 -6.52
N LEU A 346 0.76 10.82 -5.75
CA LEU A 346 -0.08 11.56 -4.82
C LEU A 346 0.74 11.96 -3.57
N VAL A 347 0.87 13.27 -3.33
CA VAL A 347 1.67 13.80 -2.21
C VAL A 347 0.83 13.84 -0.93
N GLU A 348 0.88 12.77 -0.16
CA GLU A 348 0.38 12.71 1.22
C GLU A 348 1.44 13.26 2.20
N PRO A 349 1.17 14.35 2.97
CA PRO A 349 2.16 14.92 3.89
C PRO A 349 2.65 13.93 4.96
N ASN A 350 1.74 13.12 5.49
CA ASN A 350 2.05 12.15 6.55
C ASN A 350 2.76 10.90 6.01
N ARG A 351 2.55 10.52 4.75
CA ARG A 351 3.22 9.37 4.11
C ARG A 351 4.74 9.55 4.14
N ASN A 352 5.23 10.71 3.68
CA ASN A 352 6.66 10.97 3.60
C ASN A 352 7.30 11.11 4.99
N ILE A 353 6.55 11.60 5.99
CA ILE A 353 7.00 11.61 7.39
C ILE A 353 7.17 10.18 7.91
N LEU A 354 6.23 9.28 7.60
CA LEU A 354 6.25 7.89 8.05
C LEU A 354 7.35 7.06 7.37
N LEU A 355 7.60 7.27 6.07
CA LEU A 355 8.76 6.72 5.37
C LEU A 355 10.08 7.23 5.98
N GLY A 356 10.18 8.54 6.24
CA GLY A 356 11.34 9.13 6.93
C GLY A 356 11.55 8.60 8.35
N LEU A 357 10.47 8.33 9.08
CA LEU A 357 10.52 7.69 10.39
C LEU A 357 11.03 6.25 10.29
N ALA A 358 10.62 5.48 9.30
CA ALA A 358 11.11 4.11 9.10
C ALA A 358 12.62 4.09 8.75
N ILE A 359 13.11 5.03 7.93
CA ILE A 359 14.57 5.25 7.71
C ILE A 359 15.28 5.55 9.03
N LEU A 360 14.74 6.47 9.84
CA LEU A 360 15.31 6.81 11.14
C LEU A 360 15.31 5.61 12.11
N VAL A 361 14.27 4.79 12.12
CA VAL A 361 14.17 3.57 12.94
C VAL A 361 15.20 2.54 12.50
N GLY A 362 15.42 2.33 11.19
CA GLY A 362 16.49 1.48 10.68
C GLY A 362 17.87 1.93 11.16
N PHE A 363 18.18 3.22 10.95
CA PHE A 363 19.43 3.83 11.40
C PHE A 363 19.63 3.68 12.93
N LEU A 364 18.62 4.03 13.72
CA LEU A 364 18.69 3.94 15.19
C LEU A 364 18.74 2.50 15.71
N THR A 365 18.20 1.53 14.99
CA THR A 365 18.32 0.10 15.34
C THR A 365 19.78 -0.32 15.28
N PHE A 366 20.52 0.14 14.27
CA PHE A 366 21.96 -0.15 14.15
C PHE A 366 22.82 0.65 15.15
N VAL A 367 22.48 1.91 15.44
CA VAL A 367 23.06 2.66 16.57
C VAL A 367 22.91 1.88 17.89
N ALA A 368 21.70 1.35 18.15
CA ALA A 368 21.40 0.60 19.37
C ALA A 368 22.13 -0.75 19.42
N MET A 369 22.25 -1.44 18.28
CA MET A 369 23.00 -2.69 18.15
C MET A 369 24.50 -2.49 18.42
N ASP A 370 25.16 -1.58 17.68
CA ASP A 370 26.59 -1.30 17.84
C ASP A 370 26.90 -0.80 19.26
N LYS A 371 26.07 0.11 19.80
CA LYS A 371 26.20 0.54 21.20
C LYS A 371 25.99 -0.60 22.19
N GLY A 372 25.05 -1.51 21.94
CA GLY A 372 24.80 -2.70 22.75
C GLY A 372 26.01 -3.64 22.77
N LEU A 373 26.62 -3.87 21.60
CA LEU A 373 27.85 -4.65 21.46
C LEU A 373 29.02 -3.98 22.20
N ARG A 374 29.21 -2.65 22.07
CA ARG A 374 30.25 -1.89 22.80
C ARG A 374 30.08 -1.91 24.32
N ILE A 375 28.84 -1.97 24.81
CA ILE A 375 28.56 -2.15 26.24
C ILE A 375 28.89 -3.60 26.65
N ALA A 376 28.55 -4.59 25.83
CA ALA A 376 28.85 -6.00 26.08
C ALA A 376 30.36 -6.34 26.01
N THR A 377 31.15 -5.62 25.20
CA THR A 377 32.63 -5.69 25.21
C THR A 377 33.27 -5.01 26.42
N GLY A 378 32.49 -4.32 27.27
CA GLY A 378 32.97 -3.73 28.52
C GLY A 378 33.36 -2.25 28.47
N GLY A 379 33.10 -1.55 27.36
CA GLY A 379 33.31 -0.10 27.28
C GLY A 379 34.77 0.36 27.30
N GLU A 380 35.74 -0.53 27.04
CA GLU A 380 37.05 -0.08 26.54
C GLU A 380 36.84 0.51 25.14
N ASP A 381 37.27 1.74 24.94
CA ASP A 381 37.21 2.43 23.65
C ASP A 381 37.88 1.58 22.56
N ARG A 382 37.36 1.65 21.32
CA ARG A 382 38.21 1.40 20.13
C ARG A 382 39.21 2.57 20.03
N HIS A 383 40.19 2.57 20.93
CA HIS A 383 41.45 3.29 20.78
C HIS A 383 42.54 2.25 20.60
N ASP A 384 43.07 2.21 19.38
CA ASP A 384 44.40 1.74 18.99
C ASP A 384 45.20 0.94 20.03
N HIS A 385 45.45 -0.33 19.73
CA HIS A 385 46.63 -1.03 20.23
C HIS A 385 47.67 -1.26 19.13
N SER A 386 47.88 -0.22 18.31
CA SER A 386 49.15 0.00 17.63
C SER A 386 50.08 0.86 18.51
N HIS A 387 50.83 0.24 19.43
CA HIS A 387 52.19 0.70 19.79
C HIS A 387 52.94 -0.29 20.67
N SER A 388 54.12 -0.72 20.20
CA SER A 388 55.11 -1.41 21.01
C SER A 388 55.88 -0.43 21.89
N HIS A 389 55.98 -0.72 23.19
CA HIS A 389 56.98 -0.08 24.05
C HIS A 389 57.73 -1.13 24.88
N SER A 390 58.92 -1.46 24.41
CA SER A 390 59.92 -2.18 25.19
C SER A 390 60.46 -1.26 26.30
N HIS A 391 60.16 -1.56 27.55
CA HIS A 391 60.88 -0.98 28.68
C HIS A 391 61.59 -2.08 29.48
N ALA A 392 62.86 -2.27 29.13
CA ALA A 392 63.81 -2.81 30.09
C ALA A 392 63.97 -1.80 31.24
N VAL A 393 63.96 -2.30 32.47
CA VAL A 393 64.21 -1.49 33.66
C VAL A 393 65.69 -1.55 33.97
N GLU A 394 66.41 -0.46 33.70
CA GLU A 394 67.68 -0.16 34.35
C GLU A 394 67.50 0.99 35.35
N ASP A 395 68.22 0.91 36.46
CA ASP A 395 68.21 1.87 37.57
C ASP A 395 68.60 3.29 37.13
N ASN A 396 67.95 4.30 37.73
CA ASN A 396 68.72 5.37 38.39
C ASN A 396 67.91 6.23 39.39
N MET A 397 68.63 6.74 40.38
CA MET A 397 68.13 7.55 41.49
C MET A 397 67.79 9.00 41.06
N ALA A 398 66.83 9.66 41.73
CA ALA A 398 67.10 10.73 42.71
C ALA A 398 65.92 11.67 43.08
N ILE A 399 65.61 11.71 44.39
CA ILE A 399 65.41 12.91 45.24
C ILE A 399 64.15 13.82 45.09
N SER A 400 63.59 14.15 46.28
CA SER A 400 62.66 15.25 46.64
C SER A 400 61.19 15.15 46.21
N SER A 401 60.18 15.55 47.00
CA SER A 401 60.13 15.95 48.43
C SER A 401 58.67 16.09 48.91
N SER A 402 58.38 15.77 50.20
CA SER A 402 57.19 16.18 51.00
C SER A 402 55.77 15.91 50.43
N SER A 403 54.72 15.50 51.16
CA SER A 403 54.48 15.06 52.54
C SER A 403 53.09 14.37 52.57
N ALA A 404 52.53 13.76 53.62
CA ALA A 404 52.86 13.75 55.05
C ALA A 404 52.41 12.43 55.76
N THR A 405 52.30 12.51 57.09
CA THR A 405 51.50 11.74 58.06
C THR A 405 50.34 10.85 57.53
N SER A 406 50.06 9.66 58.06
CA SER A 406 50.34 9.11 59.42
C SER A 406 50.22 7.58 59.52
N ASN A 407 50.89 6.95 60.51
CA ASN A 407 50.46 5.82 61.37
C ASN A 407 49.64 4.63 60.77
N ARG A 408 49.91 3.35 61.07
CA ARG A 408 50.80 2.76 62.09
C ARG A 408 50.98 1.24 61.86
N GLU A 409 52.17 0.74 62.22
CA GLU A 409 52.45 -0.57 62.84
C GLU A 409 52.04 -1.93 62.22
N ASN A 410 53.08 -2.79 62.10
CA ASN A 410 53.11 -4.23 62.45
C ASN A 410 52.36 -5.25 61.54
N LYS A 411 52.83 -6.50 61.32
CA LYS A 411 54.02 -7.23 61.84
C LYS A 411 54.30 -8.49 60.99
N GLY A 412 55.55 -8.98 61.02
CA GLY A 412 55.92 -10.40 60.79
C GLY A 412 55.79 -10.92 59.35
N GLU A 413 56.87 -11.10 58.60
CA GLU A 413 57.71 -12.31 58.64
C GLU A 413 56.94 -13.65 58.63
N LEU A 414 57.20 -14.48 57.62
CA LEU A 414 58.03 -15.69 57.83
C LEU A 414 58.51 -16.34 56.52
N LYS A 415 59.81 -16.65 56.50
CA LYS A 415 60.52 -17.37 55.43
C LYS A 415 60.15 -18.85 55.38
N LYS A 416 60.20 -19.47 54.18
CA LYS A 416 61.00 -20.67 53.80
C LYS A 416 60.39 -21.34 52.54
N ARG A 417 61.09 -22.17 51.77
CA ARG A 417 62.51 -22.30 51.36
C ARG A 417 62.53 -23.45 50.32
N LYS A 418 63.11 -23.25 49.13
CA LYS A 418 63.29 -24.33 48.13
C LYS A 418 64.08 -25.51 48.71
N PRO A 419 63.83 -26.74 48.23
CA PRO A 419 64.88 -27.69 47.89
C PRO A 419 65.03 -27.80 46.36
N ASN A 420 66.19 -28.30 45.93
CA ASN A 420 66.64 -28.38 44.54
C ASN A 420 67.03 -29.83 44.24
N VAL A 421 66.51 -30.42 43.16
CA VAL A 421 66.91 -31.74 42.63
C VAL A 421 66.96 -31.67 41.10
N LYS A 422 67.98 -32.31 40.53
CA LYS A 422 68.30 -32.51 39.10
C LYS A 422 68.81 -33.95 38.95
N PRO A 423 68.93 -34.53 37.73
CA PRO A 423 68.32 -34.18 36.43
C PRO A 423 67.66 -35.43 35.75
N GLU A 424 67.52 -35.40 34.40
CA GLU A 424 67.10 -36.48 33.49
C GLU A 424 65.58 -36.71 33.32
N THR A 425 65.03 -37.09 32.15
CA THR A 425 65.47 -37.00 30.73
C THR A 425 64.23 -37.04 29.81
N ASN A 426 64.43 -36.63 28.55
CA ASN A 426 63.57 -36.75 27.36
C ASN A 426 62.65 -35.55 27.06
N GLY A 427 62.78 -35.06 25.83
CA GLY A 427 62.07 -33.86 25.37
C GLY A 427 60.87 -34.19 24.49
N LEU A 428 60.22 -33.11 24.06
CA LEU A 428 59.77 -32.89 22.69
C LEU A 428 59.56 -31.37 22.52
N SER A 429 59.58 -30.90 21.29
CA SER A 429 59.55 -29.46 20.95
C SER A 429 58.34 -28.73 21.52
N GLU A 430 58.58 -27.72 22.36
CA GLU A 430 57.56 -26.70 22.62
C GLU A 430 57.27 -25.96 21.31
N THR A 431 56.01 -26.02 20.89
CA THR A 431 55.48 -25.11 19.87
C THR A 431 55.07 -23.83 20.58
N ASP A 432 55.46 -22.69 20.01
CA ASP A 432 55.25 -21.34 20.55
C ASP A 432 53.75 -21.00 20.64
N GLY A 433 53.12 -21.45 21.72
CA GLY A 433 51.72 -21.21 22.02
C GLY A 433 51.55 -19.87 22.72
N ARG A 434 51.29 -18.81 21.96
CA ARG A 434 50.82 -17.53 22.54
C ARG A 434 49.61 -17.81 23.43
N GLU A 435 49.70 -17.50 24.72
CA GLU A 435 48.56 -17.54 25.62
C GLU A 435 47.58 -16.42 25.22
N ILE A 436 46.54 -16.82 24.48
CA ILE A 436 45.50 -15.90 24.00
C ILE A 436 44.59 -15.52 25.17
N ASN A 437 44.63 -14.22 25.52
CA ASN A 437 43.87 -13.60 26.59
C ASN A 437 42.35 -13.88 26.45
N PRO A 438 41.60 -14.24 27.51
CA PRO A 438 40.16 -14.49 27.39
C PRO A 438 39.35 -13.30 26.84
N SER A 439 39.83 -12.05 27.03
CA SER A 439 39.22 -10.84 26.44
C SER A 439 39.30 -10.82 24.91
N THR A 440 40.42 -11.23 24.30
CA THR A 440 40.55 -11.22 22.83
C THR A 440 39.71 -12.30 22.16
N LYS A 441 39.51 -13.44 22.84
CA LYS A 441 38.52 -14.46 22.39
C LYS A 441 37.09 -13.95 22.48
N LEU A 442 36.73 -13.23 23.55
CA LEU A 442 35.41 -12.62 23.70
C LEU A 442 35.12 -11.62 22.57
N GLY A 443 36.11 -10.78 22.22
CA GLY A 443 36.03 -9.87 21.07
C GLY A 443 35.74 -10.61 19.75
N GLY A 444 36.42 -11.72 19.46
CA GLY A 444 36.18 -12.51 18.26
C GLY A 444 34.76 -13.12 18.17
N TYR A 445 34.17 -13.50 19.31
CA TYR A 445 32.77 -13.97 19.33
C TYR A 445 31.75 -12.82 19.20
N LEU A 446 32.06 -11.64 19.74
CA LEU A 446 31.19 -10.46 19.61
C LEU A 446 31.21 -9.89 18.18
N ASN A 447 32.33 -10.02 17.46
CA ASN A 447 32.41 -9.77 16.01
C ASN A 447 31.40 -10.64 15.27
N LEU A 448 31.49 -11.97 15.41
CA LEU A 448 30.56 -12.92 14.74
C LEU A 448 29.07 -12.62 14.98
N ILE A 449 28.70 -12.04 16.13
CA ILE A 449 27.33 -11.62 16.43
C ILE A 449 26.96 -10.33 15.67
N ALA A 450 27.89 -9.37 15.57
CA ALA A 450 27.74 -8.19 14.74
C ALA A 450 27.57 -8.58 13.26
N ASP A 451 28.49 -9.40 12.73
CA ASP A 451 28.55 -9.86 11.35
C ASP A 451 27.27 -10.63 10.99
N PHE A 452 26.82 -11.57 11.84
CA PHE A 452 25.55 -12.28 11.65
C PHE A 452 24.34 -11.34 11.58
N THR A 453 24.35 -10.26 12.36
CA THR A 453 23.23 -9.30 12.40
C THR A 453 23.27 -8.30 11.23
N HIS A 454 24.47 -7.94 10.77
CA HIS A 454 24.69 -7.20 9.52
C HIS A 454 24.13 -7.99 8.33
N ASN A 455 24.57 -9.25 8.19
CA ASN A 455 24.14 -10.14 7.12
C ASN A 455 22.61 -10.33 7.10
N ILE A 456 21.94 -10.40 8.27
CA ILE A 456 20.46 -10.39 8.34
C ILE A 456 19.87 -9.16 7.64
N THR A 457 20.43 -7.96 7.83
CA THR A 457 19.93 -6.76 7.16
C THR A 457 20.22 -6.71 5.67
N ASP A 458 21.30 -7.31 5.20
CA ASP A 458 21.56 -7.44 3.76
C ASP A 458 20.53 -8.35 3.10
N GLY A 459 20.14 -9.44 3.78
CA GLY A 459 19.02 -10.28 3.33
C GLY A 459 17.67 -9.56 3.33
N LEU A 460 17.39 -8.76 4.36
CA LEU A 460 16.21 -7.88 4.39
C LEU A 460 16.26 -6.84 3.25
N ALA A 461 17.44 -6.33 2.90
CA ALA A 461 17.64 -5.44 1.76
C ALA A 461 17.39 -6.15 0.43
N MET A 462 17.93 -7.35 0.20
CA MET A 462 17.67 -8.12 -1.03
C MET A 462 16.17 -8.35 -1.23
N SER A 463 15.48 -8.84 -0.20
CA SER A 463 14.04 -9.08 -0.26
C SER A 463 13.21 -7.80 -0.41
N SER A 464 13.50 -6.73 0.31
CA SER A 464 12.78 -5.45 0.14
C SER A 464 13.02 -4.80 -1.21
N SER A 465 14.26 -4.79 -1.72
CA SER A 465 14.61 -4.20 -3.01
C SER A 465 13.97 -4.95 -4.18
N PHE A 466 14.05 -6.28 -4.25
CA PHE A 466 13.43 -7.04 -5.35
C PHE A 466 11.90 -7.01 -5.37
N TYR A 467 11.25 -6.79 -4.21
CA TYR A 467 9.79 -6.58 -4.15
C TYR A 467 9.37 -5.15 -4.48
N ALA A 468 10.29 -4.17 -4.40
CA ALA A 468 10.06 -2.82 -4.88
C ALA A 468 10.24 -2.73 -6.40
N SER A 469 11.39 -3.18 -6.92
CA SER A 469 11.71 -3.19 -8.36
C SER A 469 12.78 -4.24 -8.69
N PRO A 470 12.72 -4.92 -9.85
CA PRO A 470 13.80 -5.78 -10.34
C PRO A 470 15.12 -5.02 -10.53
N THR A 471 15.05 -3.76 -10.96
CA THR A 471 16.22 -2.91 -11.20
C THR A 471 16.89 -2.54 -9.87
N ILE A 472 16.09 -2.07 -8.91
CA ILE A 472 16.57 -1.72 -7.57
C ILE A 472 17.15 -2.95 -6.86
N GLY A 473 16.49 -4.11 -6.95
CA GLY A 473 17.02 -5.39 -6.48
C GLY A 473 18.42 -5.70 -7.05
N ALA A 474 18.60 -5.50 -8.36
CA ALA A 474 19.89 -5.75 -9.01
C ALA A 474 20.98 -4.75 -8.61
N THR A 475 20.70 -3.44 -8.54
CA THR A 475 21.69 -2.43 -8.11
C THR A 475 22.10 -2.64 -6.66
N THR A 476 21.11 -2.88 -5.77
CA THR A 476 21.34 -3.20 -4.36
C THR A 476 22.24 -4.45 -4.25
N THR A 477 21.99 -5.50 -5.04
CA THR A 477 22.82 -6.72 -5.03
C THR A 477 24.27 -6.42 -5.37
N VAL A 478 24.53 -5.56 -6.36
CA VAL A 478 25.90 -5.17 -6.76
C VAL A 478 26.57 -4.32 -5.67
N ALA A 479 25.84 -3.37 -5.08
CA ALA A 479 26.33 -2.51 -3.99
C ALA A 479 26.68 -3.32 -2.73
N VAL A 480 25.83 -4.29 -2.35
CA VAL A 480 26.07 -5.20 -1.22
C VAL A 480 27.25 -6.12 -1.51
N PHE A 481 27.27 -6.78 -2.67
CA PHE A 481 28.38 -7.66 -3.07
C PHE A 481 29.76 -6.99 -2.94
N PHE A 482 29.87 -5.72 -3.33
CA PHE A 482 31.13 -4.99 -3.25
C PHE A 482 31.50 -4.48 -1.86
N HIS A 483 30.56 -4.36 -0.90
CA HIS A 483 30.90 -4.05 0.50
C HIS A 483 31.15 -5.28 1.37
N GLU A 484 30.51 -6.41 1.05
CA GLU A 484 30.75 -7.69 1.71
C GLU A 484 32.19 -8.18 1.55
N ILE A 485 32.83 -7.94 0.40
CA ILE A 485 34.23 -8.37 0.17
C ILE A 485 35.20 -7.71 1.16
N PRO A 486 35.23 -6.38 1.38
CA PRO A 486 36.02 -5.77 2.45
C PRO A 486 35.69 -6.24 3.86
N HIS A 487 34.39 -6.33 4.20
CA HIS A 487 33.97 -6.72 5.55
C HIS A 487 34.42 -8.15 5.88
N GLU A 488 34.07 -9.13 5.04
CA GLU A 488 34.47 -10.53 5.23
C GLU A 488 35.99 -10.73 5.29
N VAL A 489 36.79 -9.94 4.56
CA VAL A 489 38.26 -10.02 4.66
C VAL A 489 38.78 -9.38 5.97
N GLY A 490 38.14 -8.31 6.45
CA GLY A 490 38.44 -7.69 7.75
C GLY A 490 38.09 -8.61 8.92
N ASP A 491 36.87 -9.16 8.93
CA ASP A 491 36.37 -10.04 9.99
C ASP A 491 37.13 -11.37 10.02
N PHE A 492 37.51 -11.90 8.86
CA PHE A 492 38.46 -13.01 8.77
C PHE A 492 39.78 -12.70 9.48
N ALA A 493 40.37 -11.52 9.23
CA ALA A 493 41.62 -11.11 9.87
C ALA A 493 41.48 -10.97 11.39
N LEU A 494 40.37 -10.39 11.88
CA LEU A 494 40.05 -10.28 13.31
C LEU A 494 39.86 -11.66 13.97
N LEU A 495 39.21 -12.61 13.29
CA LEU A 495 39.06 -13.98 13.77
C LEU A 495 40.41 -14.70 13.89
N ILE A 496 41.31 -14.55 12.92
CA ILE A 496 42.68 -15.09 13.03
C ILE A 496 43.42 -14.46 14.21
N GLN A 497 43.30 -13.14 14.41
CA GLN A 497 43.95 -12.42 15.53
C GLN A 497 43.39 -12.82 16.91
N SER A 498 42.08 -13.10 17.03
CA SER A 498 41.46 -13.65 18.25
C SER A 498 41.82 -15.12 18.52
N GLY A 499 42.57 -15.77 17.62
CA GLY A 499 43.12 -17.10 17.79
C GLY A 499 42.37 -18.23 17.09
N PHE A 500 41.49 -17.93 16.14
CA PHE A 500 40.89 -18.95 15.28
C PHE A 500 41.91 -19.44 14.25
N SER A 501 41.90 -20.74 13.92
CA SER A 501 42.64 -21.23 12.76
C SER A 501 41.91 -20.89 11.47
N LYS A 502 42.61 -20.77 10.33
CA LYS A 502 41.98 -20.42 9.03
C LYS A 502 40.71 -21.22 8.72
N ARG A 503 40.70 -22.54 8.97
CA ARG A 503 39.51 -23.38 8.77
C ARG A 503 38.35 -23.07 9.72
N LYS A 504 38.64 -22.66 10.97
CA LYS A 504 37.63 -22.26 11.95
C LYS A 504 37.08 -20.87 11.69
N ALA A 505 37.93 -19.91 11.30
CA ALA A 505 37.50 -18.56 10.93
C ALA A 505 36.56 -18.60 9.71
N MET A 506 37.00 -19.21 8.60
CA MET A 506 36.15 -19.40 7.41
C MET A 506 34.84 -20.17 7.72
N GLY A 507 34.90 -21.17 8.59
CA GLY A 507 33.70 -21.92 9.01
C GLY A 507 32.74 -21.12 9.89
N ALA A 508 33.24 -20.13 10.62
CA ALA A 508 32.43 -19.22 11.42
C ALA A 508 31.78 -18.12 10.54
N GLN A 509 32.49 -17.60 9.54
CA GLN A 509 31.93 -16.64 8.57
C GLN A 509 30.90 -17.29 7.64
N PHE A 510 31.12 -18.54 7.22
CA PHE A 510 30.07 -19.29 6.53
C PHE A 510 28.82 -19.53 7.41
N LEU A 511 28.95 -19.47 8.74
CA LEU A 511 27.80 -19.49 9.65
C LEU A 511 27.12 -18.11 9.75
N THR A 512 27.87 -17.00 9.73
CA THR A 512 27.29 -15.64 9.70
C THR A 512 26.55 -15.39 8.39
N ALA A 513 27.01 -15.94 7.27
CA ALA A 513 26.32 -15.94 5.98
C ALA A 513 24.91 -16.57 5.99
N ILE A 514 24.60 -17.47 6.94
CA ILE A 514 23.22 -17.98 7.13
C ILE A 514 22.28 -16.87 7.60
N GLY A 515 22.80 -15.84 8.27
CA GLY A 515 22.07 -14.62 8.64
C GLY A 515 21.41 -13.95 7.43
N ALA A 516 22.10 -13.85 6.30
CA ALA A 516 21.55 -13.28 5.07
C ALA A 516 20.36 -14.08 4.53
N PHE A 517 20.43 -15.41 4.52
CA PHE A 517 19.27 -16.22 4.15
C PHE A 517 18.11 -16.06 5.13
N LEU A 518 18.38 -16.00 6.44
CA LEU A 518 17.35 -15.76 7.46
C LEU A 518 16.67 -14.40 7.24
N GLY A 519 17.45 -13.33 7.03
CA GLY A 519 16.95 -12.00 6.70
C GLY A 519 16.08 -11.98 5.44
N THR A 520 16.54 -12.63 4.37
CA THR A 520 15.78 -12.75 3.12
C THR A 520 14.46 -13.48 3.29
N PHE A 521 14.43 -14.59 4.03
CA PHE A 521 13.17 -15.30 4.31
C PHE A 521 12.24 -14.52 5.23
N ILE A 522 12.77 -13.76 6.21
CA ILE A 522 11.96 -12.85 7.03
C ILE A 522 11.35 -11.75 6.15
N GLY A 523 12.14 -11.10 5.30
CA GLY A 523 11.64 -10.03 4.42
C GLY A 523 10.64 -10.52 3.38
N ILE A 524 10.87 -11.69 2.76
CA ILE A 524 9.88 -12.37 1.91
C ILE A 524 8.59 -12.62 2.70
N ALA A 525 8.68 -13.11 3.93
CA ALA A 525 7.50 -13.35 4.76
C ALA A 525 6.75 -12.06 5.13
N VAL A 526 7.46 -10.96 5.38
CA VAL A 526 6.85 -9.63 5.59
C VAL A 526 6.15 -9.12 4.32
N GLN A 527 6.75 -9.31 3.14
CA GLN A 527 6.17 -8.87 1.87
C GLN A 527 4.93 -9.70 1.46
N GLU A 528 4.98 -11.03 1.58
CA GLU A 528 3.90 -11.95 1.18
C GLU A 528 2.78 -12.08 2.24
N PHE A 529 3.12 -12.07 3.53
CA PHE A 529 2.15 -12.31 4.63
C PHE A 529 1.83 -11.06 5.47
N GLY A 530 2.48 -9.91 5.24
CA GLY A 530 2.29 -8.68 6.02
C GLY A 530 0.87 -8.08 6.00
N ASN A 531 -0.04 -8.61 5.18
CA ASN A 531 -1.46 -8.26 5.17
C ASN A 531 -2.34 -9.12 6.10
N ASN A 532 -1.83 -10.24 6.64
CA ASN A 532 -2.62 -11.23 7.40
C ASN A 532 -2.44 -11.16 8.92
N SER A 533 -1.70 -10.19 9.44
CA SER A 533 -1.47 -10.06 10.89
C SER A 533 -2.67 -9.42 11.60
N GLU A 534 -3.60 -10.27 12.04
CA GLU A 534 -4.56 -9.94 13.09
C GLU A 534 -3.81 -9.40 14.33
N VAL A 535 -4.10 -8.18 14.76
CA VAL A 535 -3.79 -7.73 16.12
C VAL A 535 -5.01 -8.04 16.98
N GLY A 536 -4.88 -9.07 17.82
CA GLY A 536 -5.98 -9.63 18.59
C GLY A 536 -6.52 -8.72 19.70
N ASP A 537 -7.82 -8.44 19.58
CA ASP A 537 -8.85 -8.28 20.62
C ASP A 537 -8.63 -7.34 21.83
N PHE A 538 -9.54 -6.37 21.99
CA PHE A 538 -10.39 -6.23 23.20
C PHE A 538 -11.51 -5.20 22.98
N SER A 539 -12.65 -5.62 22.42
CA SER A 539 -13.98 -5.05 22.78
C SER A 539 -15.15 -5.80 22.14
N ASP A 540 -16.10 -6.22 22.99
CA ASP A 540 -17.36 -6.86 22.60
C ASP A 540 -18.31 -5.89 21.89
N SER A 541 -18.20 -5.82 20.56
CA SER A 541 -19.14 -5.15 19.64
C SER A 541 -18.89 -5.64 18.23
N GLY A 542 -19.96 -6.02 17.50
CA GLY A 542 -19.90 -6.66 16.18
C GLY A 542 -19.45 -5.76 15.02
N VAL A 543 -18.29 -5.14 15.12
CA VAL A 543 -17.62 -4.36 14.08
C VAL A 543 -16.34 -5.10 13.71
N ARG A 544 -16.31 -5.76 12.55
CA ARG A 544 -15.06 -6.30 11.99
C ARG A 544 -14.12 -5.11 11.71
N ALA A 545 -12.92 -5.17 12.29
CA ALA A 545 -11.94 -4.09 12.15
C ALA A 545 -11.67 -3.79 10.67
N LEU A 546 -11.92 -2.54 10.27
CA LEU A 546 -11.65 -2.07 8.92
C LEU A 546 -10.15 -1.80 8.79
N GLN A 547 -9.52 -2.30 7.74
CA GLN A 547 -8.06 -2.22 7.55
C GLN A 547 -7.65 -0.82 7.07
N THR A 548 -7.65 0.16 7.97
CA THR A 548 -7.03 1.47 7.75
C THR A 548 -5.51 1.32 7.66
N GLY A 549 -4.89 1.93 6.64
CA GLY A 549 -3.44 1.98 6.51
C GLY A 549 -2.76 2.73 7.66
N LEU A 550 -1.44 2.57 7.77
CA LEU A 550 -0.67 2.93 8.96
C LEU A 550 -0.80 4.44 9.24
N LEU A 551 -1.27 4.77 10.46
CA LEU A 551 -1.55 6.13 10.92
C LEU A 551 -2.47 6.95 9.99
N GLY A 552 -3.36 6.29 9.24
CA GLY A 552 -4.29 6.94 8.31
C GLY A 552 -3.63 7.40 7.00
N THR A 553 -2.51 6.80 6.62
CA THR A 553 -1.87 6.98 5.30
C THR A 553 -2.15 5.78 4.40
N SER A 554 -1.82 5.88 3.11
CA SER A 554 -1.87 4.76 2.17
C SER A 554 -0.87 3.61 2.45
N LEU A 555 0.03 3.76 3.42
CA LEU A 555 1.11 2.82 3.70
C LEU A 555 0.66 1.59 4.50
N THR A 556 1.27 0.45 4.18
CA THR A 556 1.15 -0.83 4.87
C THR A 556 2.50 -1.24 5.46
N MET A 557 2.53 -2.25 6.35
CA MET A 557 3.76 -2.65 7.04
C MET A 557 4.87 -3.14 6.10
N LYS A 558 4.50 -3.76 4.96
CA LYS A 558 5.46 -4.17 3.93
C LYS A 558 6.18 -2.98 3.27
N ASP A 559 5.52 -1.83 3.16
CA ASP A 559 6.07 -0.63 2.54
C ASP A 559 7.11 0.06 3.45
N MET A 560 7.19 -0.33 4.73
CA MET A 560 8.17 0.16 5.70
C MET A 560 9.50 -0.57 5.66
N LEU A 561 9.57 -1.73 5.00
CA LEU A 561 10.78 -2.57 5.02
C LEU A 561 11.94 -1.97 4.21
N LEU A 562 11.68 -1.45 3.00
CA LEU A 562 12.68 -0.77 2.18
C LEU A 562 13.20 0.54 2.80
N PRO A 563 12.34 1.42 3.36
CA PRO A 563 12.79 2.54 4.19
C PRO A 563 13.69 2.13 5.36
N PHE A 564 13.33 1.06 6.08
CA PHE A 564 14.13 0.54 7.19
C PHE A 564 15.53 0.10 6.75
N THR A 565 15.64 -0.66 5.65
CA THR A 565 16.94 -1.14 5.14
C THR A 565 17.80 -0.02 4.55
N ALA A 566 17.21 0.98 3.89
CA ALA A 566 17.93 2.20 3.52
C ALA A 566 18.49 2.93 4.75
N GLY A 567 17.76 2.92 5.88
CA GLY A 567 18.22 3.43 7.17
C GLY A 567 19.44 2.66 7.73
N THR A 568 19.47 1.34 7.62
CA THR A 568 20.60 0.53 8.09
C THR A 568 21.83 0.75 7.21
N PHE A 569 21.67 0.83 5.88
CA PHE A 569 22.76 1.15 4.94
C PHE A 569 23.34 2.55 5.13
N LEU A 570 22.50 3.55 5.44
CA LEU A 570 23.00 4.88 5.85
C LEU A 570 23.87 4.79 7.12
N TYR A 571 23.49 3.98 8.11
CA TYR A 571 24.32 3.80 9.32
C TYR A 571 25.65 3.12 9.01
N VAL A 572 25.61 1.98 8.30
CA VAL A 572 26.81 1.21 7.95
C VAL A 572 27.77 2.10 7.15
N GLY A 573 27.29 2.73 6.08
CA GLY A 573 28.10 3.60 5.25
C GLY A 573 28.66 4.84 5.97
N THR A 574 27.92 5.48 6.88
CA THR A 574 28.34 6.77 7.48
C THR A 574 28.93 6.70 8.89
N VAL A 575 28.54 5.75 9.72
CA VAL A 575 28.94 5.67 11.14
C VAL A 575 29.84 4.48 11.41
N ALA A 576 29.61 3.33 10.77
CA ALA A 576 30.50 2.18 10.95
C ALA A 576 31.85 2.38 10.23
N VAL A 577 31.82 2.87 8.98
CA VAL A 577 33.01 2.81 8.11
C VAL A 577 33.72 4.15 7.88
N ILE A 578 33.01 5.28 7.71
CA ILE A 578 33.68 6.59 7.50
C ILE A 578 34.67 6.95 8.63
N PRO A 579 34.42 6.69 9.93
CA PRO A 579 35.40 6.98 10.98
C PRO A 579 36.74 6.27 10.77
N GLU A 580 36.75 5.02 10.31
CA GLU A 580 37.97 4.26 10.00
C GLU A 580 38.72 4.86 8.78
N LEU A 581 38.01 5.49 7.85
CA LEU A 581 38.61 6.23 6.73
C LEU A 581 39.18 7.60 7.13
N LEU A 582 38.76 8.16 8.28
CA LEU A 582 39.23 9.44 8.82
C LEU A 582 40.44 9.31 9.76
N GLU A 583 40.87 8.09 10.08
CA GLU A 583 42.09 7.86 10.87
C GLU A 583 43.36 8.25 10.08
N THR A 584 44.20 9.10 10.69
CA THR A 584 45.40 9.63 10.04
C THR A 584 46.68 9.27 10.80
N GLY A 585 47.66 8.71 10.10
CA GLY A 585 49.01 8.48 10.61
C GLY A 585 49.86 9.75 10.76
N ARG A 586 51.10 9.56 11.23
CA ARG A 586 52.05 10.66 11.52
C ARG A 586 52.62 11.37 10.27
N ASP A 587 52.56 10.75 9.08
CA ASP A 587 53.10 11.32 7.83
C ASP A 587 52.03 11.99 6.97
N LYS A 588 51.96 13.33 7.07
CA LYS A 588 51.00 14.17 6.34
C LYS A 588 51.06 14.00 4.82
N GLY A 589 52.22 13.69 4.24
CA GLY A 589 52.39 13.54 2.79
C GLY A 589 51.80 12.23 2.28
N HIS A 590 52.04 11.15 3.02
CA HIS A 590 51.47 9.84 2.71
C HIS A 590 49.96 9.82 2.94
N GLU A 591 49.48 10.35 4.08
CA GLU A 591 48.04 10.41 4.38
C GLU A 591 47.26 11.24 3.36
N LEU A 592 47.80 12.36 2.86
CA LEU A 592 47.14 13.14 1.80
C LEU A 592 47.00 12.33 0.49
N SER A 593 48.03 11.56 0.11
CA SER A 593 48.00 10.68 -1.07
C SER A 593 47.02 9.51 -0.90
N LYS A 594 46.95 8.93 0.31
CA LYS A 594 45.99 7.89 0.69
C LYS A 594 44.56 8.42 0.64
N ALA A 595 44.29 9.59 1.24
CA ALA A 595 43.00 10.26 1.21
C ALA A 595 42.52 10.52 -0.23
N VAL A 596 43.38 11.07 -1.10
CA VAL A 596 43.03 11.29 -2.52
C VAL A 596 42.64 9.96 -3.21
N LYS A 597 43.36 8.86 -2.95
CA LYS A 597 43.00 7.54 -3.49
C LYS A 597 41.68 7.01 -2.92
N GLN A 598 41.42 7.20 -1.63
CA GLN A 598 40.15 6.83 -0.99
C GLN A 598 38.99 7.61 -1.59
N PHE A 599 39.11 8.93 -1.77
CA PHE A 599 38.08 9.75 -2.44
C PHE A 599 37.84 9.34 -3.89
N ILE A 600 38.89 9.03 -4.66
CA ILE A 600 38.76 8.51 -6.04
C ILE A 600 38.06 7.14 -6.03
N ALA A 601 38.42 6.24 -5.11
CA ALA A 601 37.79 4.93 -4.99
C ALA A 601 36.32 5.03 -4.59
N MET A 602 35.98 5.89 -3.62
CA MET A 602 34.60 6.17 -3.21
C MET A 602 33.78 6.81 -4.34
N ALA A 603 34.35 7.76 -5.09
CA ALA A 603 33.71 8.33 -6.27
C ALA A 603 33.52 7.29 -7.40
N ALA A 604 34.45 6.33 -7.55
CA ALA A 604 34.30 5.23 -8.51
C ALA A 604 33.20 4.25 -8.08
N GLY A 605 33.11 3.89 -6.79
CA GLY A 605 32.02 3.06 -6.27
C GLY A 605 30.65 3.71 -6.46
N ALA A 606 30.53 4.98 -6.09
CA ALA A 606 29.30 5.76 -6.31
C ALA A 606 28.99 5.95 -7.80
N GLY A 607 30.02 6.07 -8.65
CA GLY A 607 29.88 6.23 -10.10
C GLY A 607 29.38 4.99 -10.84
N ILE A 608 29.56 3.79 -10.27
CA ILE A 608 28.94 2.55 -10.79
C ILE A 608 27.42 2.55 -10.48
N MET A 609 26.98 3.24 -9.43
CA MET A 609 25.57 3.41 -9.05
C MET A 609 24.87 4.58 -9.75
N LEU A 610 25.35 5.02 -10.92
CA LEU A 610 24.73 6.07 -11.73
C LEU A 610 24.01 5.54 -12.99
N TRP A 611 24.01 4.21 -13.23
CA TRP A 611 23.66 3.57 -14.51
C TRP A 611 23.00 2.20 -14.38
#